data_AF-A0A2N4SY79-F1
#
_entry.id   AF-A0A2N4SY79-F1
#
_cell.length_a   1.000
_cell.length_b   1.000
_cell.length_c   1.000
_cell.angle_alpha   90.00
_cell.angle_beta   90.00
_cell.angle_gamma   90.00
#
_symmetry.space_group_name_H-M   'P 1'
#
loop_
_entity.id
_entity.type
_entity.pdbx_description
1 polymer ?
#
loop_
_entity_poly.entity_id
_entity_poly.type
_entity_poly.pdbx_seq_one_letter_code
_entity_poly.pdbx_strand_id
1 'polypeptide(L)'
;MGEPAAEDSELSVGQLAARSGMSVSALHFYERRGLIHSRRTTGNQRRYPRSALRRVAVIRAAQKSGIPLATIAEAFTHLPRDGVPTQEDWHQLSSTWRDEIQTRIVQLERLRDRLDGCIGCGCLSLSVCNLVNPDDRLGGAGPGAPALET
;
A
#
# COMPACT_ATOMS: atom_id res chain seq x y z
N MET A 1 41.84 -2.41 20.87
CA MET A 1 40.95 -1.92 19.81
C MET A 1 39.60 -2.57 20.05
N GLY A 2 38.67 -1.84 20.66
CA GLY A 2 37.33 -2.36 20.98
C GLY A 2 36.47 -2.38 19.73
N GLU A 3 35.85 -3.52 19.48
CA GLU A 3 34.79 -3.69 18.47
C GLU A 3 33.69 -2.65 18.72
N PRO A 4 33.27 -1.84 17.72
CA PRO A 4 32.21 -0.85 17.95
C PRO A 4 30.94 -1.59 18.36
N ALA A 5 30.44 -1.28 19.56
CA ALA A 5 29.31 -1.96 20.18
C ALA A 5 28.11 -2.01 19.23
N ALA A 6 27.68 -3.22 18.88
CA ALA A 6 26.52 -3.51 18.05
C ALA A 6 25.17 -3.02 18.62
N GLU A 7 25.17 -2.33 19.77
CA GLU A 7 23.97 -1.87 20.47
C GLU A 7 23.38 -0.58 19.88
N ASP A 8 24.14 0.19 19.09
CA ASP A 8 23.67 1.47 18.51
C ASP A 8 23.08 1.33 17.08
N SER A 9 23.08 0.12 16.52
CA SER A 9 22.64 -0.15 15.14
C SER A 9 21.18 -0.65 15.04
N GLU A 10 20.51 -0.84 16.17
CA GLU A 10 19.19 -1.47 16.23
C GLU A 10 18.18 -0.73 17.11
N LEU A 11 16.90 -1.00 16.86
CA LEU A 11 15.77 -0.37 17.51
C LEU A 11 14.95 -1.43 18.24
N SER A 12 14.53 -1.13 19.46
CA SER A 12 13.41 -1.82 20.08
C SER A 12 12.11 -1.57 19.30
N VAL A 13 11.11 -2.42 19.49
CA VAL A 13 9.79 -2.23 18.85
C VAL A 13 9.16 -0.89 19.23
N GLY A 14 9.35 -0.41 20.47
CA GLY A 14 8.85 0.88 20.92
C GLY A 14 9.52 2.06 20.22
N GLN A 15 10.86 2.01 20.06
CA GLN A 15 11.59 3.02 19.31
C GLN A 15 11.20 3.04 17.82
N LEU A 16 11.02 1.85 17.22
CA LEU A 16 10.56 1.73 15.84
C LEU A 16 9.14 2.30 15.68
N ALA A 17 8.23 1.99 16.60
CA ALA A 17 6.86 2.51 16.62
C ALA A 17 6.83 4.04 16.72
N ALA A 18 7.53 4.61 17.71
CA ALA A 18 7.58 6.05 17.93
C ALA A 18 8.12 6.80 16.70
N ARG A 19 9.18 6.29 16.06
CA ARG A 19 9.82 6.95 14.92
C ARG A 19 9.09 6.76 13.60
N SER A 20 8.41 5.63 13.40
CA SER A 20 7.62 5.37 12.19
C SER A 20 6.20 5.94 12.26
N GLY A 21 5.74 6.29 13.46
CA GLY A 21 4.35 6.68 13.71
C GLY A 21 3.38 5.51 13.57
N MET A 22 3.86 4.27 13.71
CA MET A 22 3.04 3.06 13.65
C MET A 22 2.79 2.49 15.04
N SER A 23 1.67 1.80 15.21
CA SER A 23 1.45 1.01 16.42
C SER A 23 2.37 -0.22 16.45
N VAL A 24 2.72 -0.67 17.65
CA VAL A 24 3.47 -1.92 17.85
C VAL A 24 2.75 -3.11 17.20
N SER A 25 1.43 -3.16 17.30
CA SER A 25 0.60 -4.21 16.67
C SER A 25 0.73 -4.22 15.15
N ALA A 26 0.80 -3.04 14.52
CA ALA A 26 1.00 -2.93 13.07
C ALA A 26 2.41 -3.38 12.65
N LEU A 27 3.44 -3.02 13.42
CA LEU A 27 4.80 -3.51 13.18
C LEU A 27 4.89 -5.03 13.32
N HIS A 28 4.30 -5.62 14.37
CA HIS A 28 4.22 -7.07 14.50
C HIS A 28 3.43 -7.72 13.36
N PHE A 29 2.40 -7.04 12.84
CA PHE A 29 1.65 -7.53 11.69
C PHE A 29 2.49 -7.54 10.43
N TYR A 30 3.26 -6.48 10.16
CA TYR A 30 4.22 -6.45 9.05
C TYR A 30 5.29 -7.53 9.19
N GLU A 31 5.79 -7.75 10.40
CA GLU A 31 6.75 -8.81 10.68
C GLU A 31 6.18 -10.20 10.39
N ARG A 32 4.94 -10.49 10.81
CA ARG A 32 4.24 -11.75 10.48
C ARG A 32 4.01 -11.94 8.98
N ARG A 33 3.92 -10.83 8.22
CA ARG A 33 3.80 -10.84 6.75
C ARG A 33 5.16 -10.87 6.05
N GLY A 34 6.28 -10.97 6.77
CA GLY A 34 7.63 -11.00 6.19
C GLY A 34 8.10 -9.66 5.61
N LEU A 35 7.39 -8.56 5.88
CA LEU A 35 7.68 -7.25 5.33
C LEU A 35 8.83 -6.55 6.07
N ILE A 36 8.99 -6.87 7.36
CA ILE A 36 10.10 -6.43 8.20
C ILE A 36 10.58 -7.62 9.03
N HIS A 37 11.82 -7.58 9.49
CA HIS A 37 12.44 -8.67 10.22
C HIS A 37 13.05 -8.14 11.52
N SER A 38 13.00 -8.96 12.57
CA SER A 38 13.68 -8.71 13.83
C SER A 38 14.58 -9.88 14.20
N ARG A 39 15.66 -9.60 14.92
CA ARG A 39 16.35 -10.61 15.72
C ARG A 39 15.82 -10.58 17.14
N ARG A 40 16.09 -11.65 17.90
CA ARG A 40 15.81 -11.67 19.34
C ARG A 40 17.10 -11.55 20.14
N THR A 41 17.04 -10.83 21.26
CA THR A 41 18.11 -10.81 22.26
C THR A 41 18.04 -12.06 23.13
N THR A 42 19.07 -12.27 23.96
CA THR A 42 19.09 -13.30 25.02
C THR A 42 17.91 -13.16 25.99
N GLY A 43 17.48 -11.93 26.29
CA GLY A 43 16.27 -11.63 27.05
C GLY A 43 14.96 -11.75 26.25
N ASN A 44 14.97 -12.41 25.09
CA ASN A 44 13.82 -12.63 24.21
C ASN A 44 13.13 -11.36 23.68
N GLN A 45 13.83 -10.21 23.70
CA GLN A 45 13.30 -8.95 23.17
C GLN A 45 13.58 -8.83 21.67
N ARG A 46 12.61 -8.33 20.91
CA ARG A 46 12.78 -8.04 19.47
C ARG A 46 13.66 -6.81 19.26
N ARG A 47 14.60 -6.92 18.32
CA ARG A 47 15.46 -5.84 17.84
C ARG A 47 15.40 -5.77 16.33
N TYR A 48 15.15 -4.58 15.82
CA TYR A 48 15.00 -4.29 14.39
C TYR A 48 16.21 -3.49 13.90
N PRO A 49 16.79 -3.82 12.74
CA PRO A 49 17.83 -2.99 12.15
C PRO A 49 17.28 -1.61 11.80
N ARG A 50 18.13 -0.57 11.82
CA ARG A 50 17.70 0.79 11.43
C ARG A 50 17.11 0.89 10.03
N SER A 51 17.50 -0.02 9.11
CA SER A 51 16.91 -0.14 7.77
C SER A 51 15.40 -0.42 7.79
N ALA A 52 14.88 -1.02 8.87
CA ALA A 52 13.45 -1.27 9.05
C ALA A 52 12.62 0.02 8.99
N LEU A 53 13.15 1.17 9.45
CA LEU A 53 12.45 2.45 9.33
C LEU A 53 12.18 2.84 7.88
N ARG A 54 13.15 2.63 6.99
CA ARG A 54 13.00 2.95 5.56
C ARG A 54 11.96 2.03 4.93
N ARG A 55 12.03 0.73 5.23
CA ARG A 55 11.01 -0.24 4.79
C ARG A 55 9.61 0.15 5.25
N VAL A 56 9.45 0.47 6.53
CA VAL A 56 8.14 0.88 7.09
C VAL A 56 7.63 2.16 6.43
N ALA A 57 8.48 3.16 6.21
CA ALA A 57 8.09 4.40 5.54
C ALA A 57 7.56 4.14 4.12
N VAL A 58 8.22 3.24 3.39
CA VAL A 58 7.86 2.84 2.02
C VAL A 58 6.54 2.07 1.99
N ILE A 59 6.36 1.08 2.88
CA ILE A 59 5.08 0.35 3.02
C ILE A 59 3.95 1.35 3.28
N ARG A 60 4.16 2.29 4.21
CA ARG A 60 3.16 3.30 4.58
C ARG A 60 2.83 4.24 3.42
N ALA A 61 3.82 4.67 2.66
CA ALA A 61 3.59 5.52 1.48
C ALA A 61 2.77 4.78 0.42
N ALA A 62 3.15 3.53 0.10
CA ALA A 62 2.44 2.70 -0.86
C ALA A 62 0.98 2.45 -0.45
N GLN A 63 0.73 2.08 0.81
CA GLN A 63 -0.62 1.88 1.32
C GLN A 63 -1.47 3.15 1.26
N LYS A 64 -0.89 4.32 1.55
CA LYS A 64 -1.60 5.61 1.43
C LYS A 64 -2.00 5.93 -0.01
N SER A 65 -1.24 5.44 -0.98
CA SER A 65 -1.56 5.56 -2.41
C SER A 65 -2.54 4.48 -2.89
N GLY A 66 -3.10 3.68 -1.98
CA GLY A 66 -4.08 2.63 -2.29
C GLY A 66 -3.46 1.29 -2.67
N ILE A 67 -2.13 1.15 -2.68
CA ILE A 67 -1.48 -0.11 -3.08
C ILE A 67 -1.78 -1.20 -2.04
N PRO A 68 -2.31 -2.37 -2.45
CA PRO A 68 -2.63 -3.46 -1.54
C PRO A 68 -1.37 -3.98 -0.86
N LEU A 69 -1.51 -4.36 0.40
CA LEU A 69 -0.38 -4.92 1.14
C LEU A 69 0.17 -6.22 0.53
N ALA A 70 -0.67 -6.97 -0.18
CA ALA A 70 -0.25 -8.17 -0.91
C ALA A 70 0.75 -7.81 -2.03
N THR A 71 0.44 -6.81 -2.86
CA THR A 71 1.35 -6.31 -3.90
C THR A 71 2.65 -5.78 -3.31
N ILE A 72 2.58 -5.08 -2.18
CA ILE A 72 3.78 -4.61 -1.46
C ILE A 72 4.63 -5.81 -0.99
N ALA A 73 3.99 -6.84 -0.44
CA ALA A 73 4.67 -8.04 0.04
C ALA A 73 5.36 -8.80 -1.10
N GLU A 74 4.69 -8.95 -2.24
CA GLU A 74 5.24 -9.55 -3.46
C GLU A 74 6.48 -8.78 -3.94
N ALA A 75 6.36 -7.46 -4.10
CA ALA A 75 7.49 -6.62 -4.50
C ALA A 75 8.67 -6.72 -3.52
N PHE A 76 8.40 -6.88 -2.23
CA PHE A 76 9.42 -7.00 -1.19
C PHE A 76 10.15 -8.35 -1.19
N THR A 77 9.63 -9.38 -1.88
CA THR A 77 10.31 -10.68 -2.01
C THR A 77 11.60 -10.59 -2.81
N HIS A 78 11.67 -9.63 -3.74
CA HIS A 78 12.85 -9.36 -4.57
C HIS A 78 13.89 -8.48 -3.87
N LEU A 79 13.54 -7.88 -2.72
CA LEU A 79 14.43 -7.01 -1.97
C LEU A 79 15.28 -7.80 -0.96
N PRO A 80 16.54 -7.36 -0.71
CA PRO A 80 17.34 -7.90 0.38
C PRO A 80 16.59 -7.87 1.72
N ARG A 81 16.67 -8.93 2.52
CA ARG A 81 16.01 -9.01 3.84
C ARG A 81 16.63 -8.06 4.87
N ASP A 82 17.96 -8.08 4.95
CA ASP A 82 18.71 -7.37 5.98
C ASP A 82 19.65 -6.29 5.41
N GLY A 83 19.49 -5.96 4.12
CA GLY A 83 20.31 -4.98 3.39
C GLY A 83 19.58 -3.70 3.02
N VAL A 84 20.34 -2.73 2.51
CA VAL A 84 19.78 -1.53 1.86
C VAL A 84 19.49 -1.91 0.41
N PRO A 85 18.25 -1.76 -0.09
CA PRO A 85 17.96 -2.00 -1.51
C PRO A 85 18.81 -1.10 -2.39
N THR A 86 19.25 -1.64 -3.52
CA THR A 86 20.01 -0.90 -4.53
C THR A 86 19.11 0.10 -5.24
N GLN A 87 19.71 1.03 -6.01
CA GLN A 87 18.94 1.95 -6.85
C GLN A 87 18.10 1.21 -7.90
N GLU A 88 18.62 0.11 -8.44
CA GLU A 88 17.92 -0.76 -9.40
C GLU A 88 16.67 -1.39 -8.77
N ASP A 89 16.82 -1.94 -7.56
CA ASP A 89 15.70 -2.52 -6.79
C ASP A 89 14.59 -1.48 -6.55
N TRP A 90 14.98 -0.25 -6.19
CA TRP A 90 14.05 0.86 -6.02
C TRP A 90 13.38 1.26 -7.33
N HIS A 91 14.14 1.31 -8.42
CA HIS A 91 13.62 1.69 -9.72
C HIS A 91 12.54 0.72 -10.19
N GLN A 92 12.80 -0.59 -10.14
CA GLN A 92 11.85 -1.62 -10.52
C GLN A 92 10.55 -1.53 -9.70
N LEU A 93 10.69 -1.48 -8.38
CA LEU A 93 9.56 -1.42 -7.47
C LEU A 93 8.74 -0.12 -7.64
N SER A 94 9.42 1.02 -7.84
CA SER A 94 8.75 2.29 -8.10
C SER A 94 8.03 2.33 -9.43
N SER A 95 8.53 1.63 -10.47
CA SER A 95 7.89 1.56 -11.77
C SER A 95 6.57 0.80 -11.69
N THR A 96 6.57 -0.39 -11.08
CA THR A 96 5.34 -1.18 -10.89
C THR A 96 4.28 -0.39 -10.13
N TRP A 97 4.69 0.30 -9.06
CA TRP A 97 3.76 1.11 -8.27
C TRP A 97 3.26 2.33 -9.01
N ARG A 98 4.09 2.96 -9.84
CA ARG A 98 3.68 4.07 -10.70
C ARG A 98 2.56 3.66 -11.63
N ASP A 99 2.66 2.49 -12.26
CA ASP A 99 1.65 1.99 -13.20
C ASP A 99 0.32 1.67 -12.48
N GLU A 100 0.39 1.09 -11.28
CA GLU A 100 -0.81 0.82 -10.48
C GLU A 100 -1.47 2.10 -9.96
N ILE A 101 -0.67 3.08 -9.51
CA ILE A 101 -1.16 4.40 -9.12
C ILE A 101 -1.79 5.11 -10.31
N GLN A 102 -1.15 5.09 -11.49
CA GLN A 102 -1.69 5.70 -12.70
C GLN A 102 -3.02 5.07 -13.11
N THR A 103 -3.13 3.74 -13.02
CA THR A 103 -4.39 3.02 -13.27
C THR A 103 -5.49 3.48 -12.33
N ARG A 104 -5.19 3.63 -11.02
CA ARG A 104 -6.15 4.17 -10.05
C ARG A 104 -6.53 5.62 -10.33
N ILE A 105 -5.57 6.47 -10.71
CA ILE A 105 -5.85 7.86 -11.07
C ILE A 105 -6.86 7.91 -12.22
N VAL A 106 -6.63 7.15 -13.30
CA VAL A 106 -7.54 7.11 -14.45
C VAL A 106 -8.94 6.63 -14.04
N GLN A 107 -9.04 5.60 -13.19
CA GLN A 107 -10.34 5.13 -12.68
C GLN A 107 -11.06 6.17 -11.82
N LEU A 108 -10.33 6.86 -10.93
CA LEU A 108 -10.87 7.91 -10.07
C LEU A 108 -11.29 9.15 -10.88
N GLU A 109 -10.52 9.52 -11.91
CA GLU A 109 -10.87 10.60 -12.84
C GLU A 109 -12.12 10.26 -13.65
N ARG A 110 -12.21 9.04 -14.22
CA ARG A 110 -13.42 8.57 -14.91
C ARG A 110 -14.65 8.61 -13.99
N LEU A 111 -14.50 8.15 -12.75
CA LEU A 111 -15.59 8.17 -11.79
C LEU A 111 -16.00 9.61 -11.45
N ARG A 112 -15.04 10.51 -11.18
CA ARG A 112 -15.29 11.94 -10.94
C ARG A 112 -16.05 12.55 -12.12
N ASP A 113 -15.56 12.37 -13.34
CA ASP A 113 -16.15 12.98 -14.54
C ASP A 113 -17.55 12.43 -14.84
N ARG A 114 -17.80 11.13 -14.58
CA ARG A 114 -19.13 10.51 -14.67
C ARG A 114 -20.07 10.97 -13.57
N LEU A 115 -19.58 11.27 -12.37
CA LEU A 115 -20.38 11.84 -11.29
C LEU A 115 -20.85 13.25 -11.68
N ASP A 116 -19.99 14.07 -12.29
CA ASP A 116 -20.38 15.39 -12.81
C ASP A 116 -21.45 15.27 -13.92
N GLY A 117 -21.32 14.29 -14.80
CA GLY A 117 -22.34 13.97 -15.82
C GLY A 117 -23.70 13.51 -15.24
N CYS A 118 -23.69 12.75 -14.15
CA CYS A 118 -24.92 12.31 -13.46
C CYS A 118 -25.56 13.42 -12.61
N ILE A 119 -24.76 14.33 -12.04
CA ILE A 119 -25.26 15.47 -11.25
C ILE A 119 -25.83 16.56 -12.18
N GLY A 120 -25.26 16.74 -13.38
CA GLY A 120 -25.78 17.66 -14.41
C GLY A 120 -27.13 17.28 -15.04
N CYS A 121 -27.61 16.04 -14.85
CA CYS A 121 -28.96 15.62 -15.22
C CYS A 121 -30.04 16.15 -14.25
N GLY A 122 -29.65 16.51 -13.02
CA GLY A 122 -30.60 16.94 -11.97
C GLY A 122 -31.58 15.85 -11.53
N CYS A 123 -31.36 14.59 -11.93
CA CYS A 123 -32.40 13.56 -11.86
C CYS A 123 -32.31 12.57 -10.69
N LEU A 124 -31.23 12.60 -9.88
CA LEU A 124 -30.98 11.96 -8.55
C LEU A 124 -32.03 10.94 -8.01
N SER A 125 -32.46 10.03 -8.86
CA SER A 125 -33.48 9.03 -8.60
C SER A 125 -33.12 7.80 -9.42
N LEU A 126 -33.01 6.66 -8.73
CA LEU A 126 -32.79 5.35 -9.34
C LEU A 126 -33.89 4.95 -10.34
N SER A 127 -35.03 5.66 -10.37
CA SER A 127 -36.08 5.47 -11.38
C SER A 127 -35.82 6.23 -12.69
N VAL A 128 -34.85 7.14 -12.74
CA VAL A 128 -34.55 7.99 -13.90
C VAL A 128 -33.06 7.91 -14.27
N CYS A 129 -32.46 6.73 -14.14
CA CYS A 129 -31.13 6.44 -14.71
C CYS A 129 -31.21 6.14 -16.23
N ASN A 130 -32.15 6.77 -16.94
CA ASN A 130 -32.37 6.55 -18.37
C ASN A 130 -31.21 7.10 -19.23
N LEU A 131 -30.33 7.91 -18.63
CA LEU A 131 -29.17 8.52 -19.30
C LEU A 131 -27.96 7.57 -19.37
N VAL A 132 -27.76 6.70 -18.38
CA VAL A 132 -26.56 5.86 -18.24
C VAL A 132 -26.84 4.39 -18.60
N ASN A 133 -28.02 3.88 -18.26
CA ASN A 133 -28.44 2.51 -18.58
C ASN A 133 -29.98 2.49 -18.80
N PRO A 134 -30.47 3.04 -19.93
CA PRO A 134 -31.89 3.03 -20.25
C PRO A 134 -32.43 1.61 -20.25
N ASP A 135 -33.59 1.42 -19.61
CA ASP A 135 -34.30 0.14 -19.50
C ASP A 135 -33.47 -1.02 -18.91
N ASP A 136 -32.42 -0.72 -18.14
CA ASP A 136 -31.48 -1.72 -17.62
C ASP A 136 -30.89 -2.66 -18.68
N ARG A 137 -30.61 -2.15 -19.89
CA ARG A 137 -30.04 -2.93 -21.00
C ARG A 137 -28.72 -3.63 -20.65
N LEU A 138 -27.98 -3.09 -19.67
CA LEU A 138 -26.73 -3.68 -19.19
C LEU A 138 -26.93 -4.72 -18.08
N GLY A 139 -28.16 -5.00 -17.63
CA GLY A 139 -28.44 -6.00 -16.60
C GLY A 139 -28.01 -7.42 -16.96
N GLY A 140 -27.90 -7.74 -18.26
CA GLY A 140 -27.36 -9.01 -18.75
C GLY A 140 -25.83 -9.11 -18.75
N ALA A 141 -25.09 -8.02 -18.49
CA ALA A 141 -23.64 -7.98 -18.58
C ALA A 141 -22.92 -8.51 -17.31
N GLY A 142 -23.67 -8.90 -16.29
CA GLY A 142 -23.15 -9.43 -15.02
C GLY A 142 -23.45 -8.54 -13.81
N PRO A 143 -23.12 -8.98 -12.58
CA PRO A 143 -23.34 -8.18 -11.38
C PRO A 143 -22.42 -6.95 -11.37
N GLY A 144 -22.92 -5.80 -10.91
CA GLY A 144 -22.13 -4.58 -10.74
C GLY A 144 -22.71 -3.37 -11.47
N ALA A 145 -21.88 -2.35 -11.69
CA ALA A 145 -22.24 -1.14 -12.41
C ALA A 145 -21.40 -1.06 -13.70
N PRO A 146 -21.69 -1.89 -14.72
CA PRO A 146 -20.83 -2.03 -15.90
C PRO A 146 -20.56 -0.70 -16.62
N ALA A 147 -21.53 0.22 -16.63
CA ALA A 147 -21.37 1.56 -17.20
C ALA A 147 -20.44 2.50 -16.41
N LEU A 148 -20.14 2.18 -15.14
CA LEU A 148 -19.21 2.91 -14.29
C LEU A 148 -17.83 2.23 -14.19
N GLU A 149 -17.78 0.91 -14.42
CA GLU A 149 -16.59 0.07 -14.21
C GLU A 149 -15.75 -0.16 -15.49
N THR A 150 -16.26 0.20 -16.67
CA THR A 150 -15.50 0.25 -17.95
C THR A 150 -14.86 1.61 -18.19
#